data_AF-A0A9W6F273-F1
#
_entry.id   AF-A0A9W6F273-F1
#
_cell.length_a   1.000
_cell.length_b   1.000
_cell.length_c   1.000
_cell.angle_alpha   90.00
_cell.angle_beta   90.00
_cell.angle_gamma   90.00
#
_symmetry.space_group_name_H-M   'P 1'
#
loop_
_entity.id
_entity.type
_entity.pdbx_description
1 polymer ?
#
loop_
_entity_poly.entity_id
_entity_poly.type
_entity_poly.pdbx_seq_one_letter_code
_entity_poly.pdbx_strand_id
1 'polypeptide(L)'
;MGAGAGEEEPPSFRVRLVSVVGFWSARAWYLIAAAGDVLQRQTPNLNFAVVVPERRAWRDKDEPDTTKHDPAYGEEVLATAGAVLRHLCPRTALVRGPLNQRNLVPWRMSFNEHEKYGPLLQGLPPVDTQWTQLRELADRVLNPEVTSVLLDMNGSIGYLDSLVKALGPEGEEVLGRKMKAAGLPVVLMAGVQAELAPQTLPLPGRDPRATANAIYHPDGVRVLLRLAKEHDVPLLFVTNNACNRLLRFGDAGEVAAGLGLVAGGLLRRISDTWFGLPHLQGKCVPFDWVAFTAMLLYGREPSAMKLVRQELWVGANDSSVLVLRDTSQPQGDIVAKNLEGTELYGIVESVYDIDHAAMLALARHAAANAAANP
;
A
#
# COMPACT_ATOMS: atom_id res chain seq x y z
N MET A 1 11.20 10.55 54.82
CA MET A 1 11.07 9.15 54.38
C MET A 1 9.62 8.98 53.93
N GLY A 2 9.25 9.07 52.66
CA GLY A 2 9.86 8.54 51.44
C GLY A 2 8.76 7.71 50.79
N ALA A 3 8.17 8.24 49.73
CA ALA A 3 6.94 7.80 49.09
C ALA A 3 6.99 6.36 48.54
N GLY A 4 5.87 5.63 48.65
CA GLY A 4 5.54 4.48 47.82
C GLY A 4 4.42 4.86 46.87
N ALA A 5 4.75 5.66 45.84
CA ALA A 5 3.86 5.86 44.71
C ALA A 5 3.73 4.50 44.00
N GLY A 6 2.50 4.01 43.87
CA GLY A 6 2.21 2.90 42.97
C GLY A 6 2.71 3.30 41.58
N GLU A 7 3.61 2.50 41.04
CA GLU A 7 3.96 2.58 39.63
C GLU A 7 2.69 2.24 38.84
N GLU A 8 1.91 3.26 38.47
CA GLU A 8 1.08 3.16 37.28
C GLU A 8 2.04 2.86 36.14
N GLU A 9 1.98 1.62 35.63
CA GLU A 9 2.63 1.28 34.39
C GLU A 9 2.28 2.37 33.37
N PRO A 10 3.26 2.98 32.67
CA PRO A 10 2.97 3.92 31.61
C PRO A 10 2.03 3.22 30.63
N PRO A 11 1.07 3.93 29.99
CA PRO A 11 0.13 3.32 29.06
C PRO A 11 0.95 2.62 27.98
N SER A 12 1.14 1.33 28.16
CA SER A 12 1.84 0.47 27.22
C SER A 12 1.15 0.74 25.89
N PHE A 13 1.92 1.10 24.86
CA PHE A 13 1.45 1.15 23.49
C PHE A 13 0.99 -0.27 23.13
N ARG A 14 -0.22 -0.66 23.55
CA ARG A 14 -0.90 -1.88 23.15
C ARG A 14 -1.42 -1.61 21.76
N VAL A 15 -0.50 -1.66 20.80
CA VAL A 15 -0.80 -1.54 19.39
C VAL A 15 -0.95 -2.96 18.88
N ARG A 16 -2.19 -3.47 18.84
CA ARG A 16 -2.53 -4.69 18.09
C ARG A 16 -2.82 -4.32 16.65
N LEU A 17 -1.80 -3.76 16.01
CA LEU A 17 -1.88 -3.23 14.66
C LEU A 17 -2.12 -4.37 13.68
N VAL A 18 -3.26 -4.32 12.99
CA VAL A 18 -3.47 -5.05 11.74
C VAL A 18 -3.14 -4.09 10.62
N SER A 19 -1.85 -3.96 10.28
CA SER A 19 -1.49 -3.29 9.03
C SER A 19 -1.94 -4.21 7.92
N VAL A 20 -2.89 -3.75 7.11
CA VAL A 20 -3.41 -4.50 5.98
C VAL A 20 -2.85 -3.90 4.71
N VAL A 21 -1.87 -4.55 4.11
CA VAL A 21 -1.35 -4.13 2.79
C VAL A 21 -2.23 -4.79 1.73
N GLY A 22 -2.92 -3.98 0.93
CA GLY A 22 -3.61 -4.47 -0.24
C GLY A 22 -2.66 -4.66 -1.44
N PHE A 23 -2.84 -5.71 -2.22
CA PHE A 23 -1.88 -6.13 -3.25
C PHE A 23 -2.41 -5.92 -4.69
N TRP A 24 -1.68 -5.24 -5.58
CA TRP A 24 -1.99 -5.06 -7.01
C TRP A 24 -0.79 -5.33 -7.98
N SER A 25 -0.35 -6.56 -8.15
CA SER A 25 0.83 -6.91 -9.02
C SER A 25 2.23 -6.30 -8.76
N ALA A 26 3.17 -7.21 -8.48
CA ALA A 26 4.60 -7.15 -8.82
C ALA A 26 5.47 -5.92 -8.46
N ARG A 27 4.97 -4.96 -7.69
CA ARG A 27 5.73 -3.79 -7.20
C ARG A 27 6.22 -4.02 -5.77
N ALA A 28 6.87 -3.03 -5.17
CA ALA A 28 7.64 -3.08 -3.92
C ALA A 28 6.93 -3.65 -2.65
N TRP A 29 5.73 -4.22 -2.75
CA TRP A 29 5.00 -4.81 -1.62
C TRP A 29 5.64 -6.04 -1.02
N TYR A 30 6.38 -6.84 -1.77
CA TYR A 30 7.10 -7.94 -1.14
C TYR A 30 8.13 -7.43 -0.12
N LEU A 31 8.72 -6.27 -0.38
CA LEU A 31 9.56 -5.57 0.60
C LEU A 31 8.72 -5.02 1.76
N ILE A 32 7.54 -4.43 1.51
CA ILE A 32 6.66 -3.96 2.60
C ILE A 32 6.16 -5.12 3.46
N ALA A 33 5.78 -6.24 2.87
CA ALA A 33 5.31 -7.43 3.57
C ALA A 33 6.43 -8.03 4.42
N ALA A 34 7.65 -8.11 3.88
CA ALA A 34 8.83 -8.51 4.63
C ALA A 34 9.14 -7.53 5.77
N ALA A 35 9.05 -6.22 5.53
CA ALA A 35 9.24 -5.19 6.55
C ALA A 35 8.16 -5.27 7.63
N GLY A 36 6.91 -5.54 7.27
CA GLY A 36 5.79 -5.77 8.18
C GLY A 36 6.00 -6.97 9.10
N ASP A 37 6.52 -8.08 8.56
CA ASP A 37 6.91 -9.25 9.37
C ASP A 37 8.08 -8.92 10.32
N VAL A 38 9.09 -8.16 9.85
CA VAL A 38 10.17 -7.66 10.71
C VAL A 38 9.59 -6.84 11.87
N LEU A 39 8.69 -5.91 11.58
CA LEU A 39 8.00 -5.12 12.62
C LEU A 39 7.21 -6.02 13.57
N GLN A 40 6.55 -7.05 13.05
CA GLN A 40 5.77 -7.99 13.86
C GLN A 40 6.66 -8.77 14.81
N ARG A 41 7.85 -9.18 14.36
CA ARG A 41 8.84 -9.85 15.20
C ARG A 41 9.40 -8.94 16.29
N GLN A 42 9.59 -7.67 15.97
CA GLN A 42 10.18 -6.68 16.88
C GLN A 42 9.16 -6.05 17.84
N THR A 43 7.86 -6.25 17.61
CA THR A 43 6.78 -5.63 18.40
C THR A 43 5.90 -6.72 19.04
N PRO A 44 6.06 -7.01 20.36
CA PRO A 44 5.44 -8.17 21.03
C PRO A 44 3.91 -8.29 21.03
N ASN A 45 3.16 -7.37 20.41
CA ASN A 45 1.69 -7.42 20.32
C ASN A 45 1.15 -7.07 18.93
N LEU A 46 2.03 -6.99 17.93
CA LEU A 46 1.67 -6.64 16.56
C LEU A 46 1.10 -7.87 15.81
N ASN A 47 0.02 -7.69 15.05
CA ASN A 47 -0.57 -8.73 14.21
C ASN A 47 -0.64 -8.28 12.76
N PHE A 48 0.43 -8.48 11.99
CA PHE A 48 0.49 -8.02 10.60
C PHE A 48 -0.36 -8.91 9.67
N ALA A 49 -1.09 -8.30 8.73
CA ALA A 49 -1.91 -9.00 7.75
C ALA A 49 -1.66 -8.47 6.34
N VAL A 50 -1.63 -9.36 5.34
CA VAL A 50 -1.53 -8.96 3.94
C VAL A 50 -2.79 -9.43 3.24
N VAL A 51 -3.55 -8.48 2.68
CA VAL A 51 -4.72 -8.81 1.87
C VAL A 51 -4.32 -8.86 0.40
N VAL A 52 -4.46 -10.03 -0.19
CA VAL A 52 -4.18 -10.25 -1.60
C VAL A 52 -5.51 -10.37 -2.34
N PRO A 53 -5.93 -9.36 -3.13
CA PRO A 53 -7.15 -9.44 -3.88
C PRO A 53 -7.01 -10.47 -4.99
N GLU A 54 -8.11 -11.16 -5.24
CA GLU A 54 -8.28 -11.98 -6.41
C GLU A 54 -8.14 -11.15 -7.68
N ARG A 55 -7.68 -11.81 -8.74
CA ARG A 55 -7.41 -11.14 -9.99
C ARG A 55 -8.37 -11.49 -11.08
N ARG A 56 -8.88 -10.42 -11.65
CA ARG A 56 -9.60 -10.45 -12.89
C ARG A 56 -8.55 -10.37 -14.00
N ALA A 57 -8.32 -11.49 -14.69
CA ALA A 57 -7.57 -11.47 -15.94
C ALA A 57 -8.03 -12.56 -16.89
N TRP A 58 -7.60 -12.44 -18.14
CA TRP A 58 -7.86 -13.40 -19.20
C TRP A 58 -6.56 -13.62 -19.98
N ARG A 59 -6.14 -14.88 -20.11
CA ARG A 59 -4.83 -15.29 -20.64
C ARG A 59 -4.58 -14.89 -22.11
N ASP A 60 -5.63 -14.71 -22.92
CA ASP A 60 -5.50 -14.74 -24.39
C ASP A 60 -5.83 -13.42 -25.13
N LYS A 61 -5.80 -12.22 -24.50
CA LYS A 61 -6.22 -10.98 -25.19
C LYS A 61 -5.30 -9.76 -25.10
N ASP A 62 -5.16 -9.12 -26.27
CA ASP A 62 -4.49 -7.84 -26.50
C ASP A 62 -5.38 -6.61 -26.21
N GLU A 63 -6.64 -6.79 -25.81
CA GLU A 63 -7.59 -5.70 -25.58
C GLU A 63 -8.07 -5.63 -24.11
N PRO A 64 -8.18 -4.42 -23.53
CA PRO A 64 -8.71 -4.22 -22.19
C PRO A 64 -10.24 -4.40 -22.19
N ASP A 65 -10.72 -5.60 -21.91
CA ASP A 65 -12.10 -5.81 -21.48
C ASP A 65 -12.16 -5.82 -19.95
N THR A 66 -12.74 -4.76 -19.39
CA THR A 66 -12.83 -4.54 -17.93
C THR A 66 -13.68 -5.58 -17.21
N THR A 67 -14.51 -6.35 -17.93
CA THR A 67 -15.52 -7.25 -17.39
C THR A 67 -15.24 -8.74 -17.60
N LYS A 68 -14.19 -9.09 -18.34
CA LYS A 68 -13.81 -10.51 -18.56
C LYS A 68 -12.97 -11.07 -17.42
N HIS A 69 -13.12 -12.37 -17.15
CA HIS A 69 -12.46 -13.03 -16.04
C HIS A 69 -12.27 -14.53 -16.33
N ASP A 70 -11.06 -15.03 -16.10
CA ASP A 70 -10.74 -16.44 -15.94
C ASP A 70 -10.54 -16.73 -14.43
N PRO A 71 -11.45 -17.48 -13.78
CA PRO A 71 -11.31 -17.86 -12.37
C PRO A 71 -10.06 -18.71 -12.09
N ALA A 72 -9.69 -19.62 -13.00
CA ALA A 72 -8.52 -20.48 -12.81
C ALA A 72 -7.22 -19.67 -12.76
N TYR A 73 -7.18 -18.60 -13.55
CA TYR A 73 -6.08 -17.65 -13.51
C TYR A 73 -5.95 -16.95 -12.13
N GLY A 74 -7.07 -16.56 -11.51
CA GLY A 74 -7.05 -15.96 -10.16
C GLY A 74 -6.41 -16.88 -9.11
N GLU A 75 -6.71 -18.17 -9.16
CA GLU A 75 -6.14 -19.18 -8.26
C GLU A 75 -4.64 -19.38 -8.46
N GLU A 76 -4.14 -19.42 -9.71
CA GLU A 76 -2.71 -19.54 -9.99
C GLU A 76 -1.90 -18.35 -9.45
N VAL A 77 -2.48 -17.15 -9.52
CA VAL A 77 -1.89 -15.95 -8.92
C VAL A 77 -1.83 -16.07 -7.42
N LEU A 78 -2.93 -16.45 -6.77
CA LEU A 78 -2.98 -16.59 -5.32
C LEU A 78 -2.02 -17.68 -4.83
N ALA A 79 -1.92 -18.79 -5.55
CA ALA A 79 -0.96 -19.85 -5.24
C ALA A 79 0.48 -19.33 -5.29
N THR A 80 0.85 -18.62 -6.38
CA THR A 80 2.21 -18.10 -6.53
C THR A 80 2.51 -16.98 -5.53
N ALA A 81 1.63 -15.99 -5.40
CA ALA A 81 1.81 -14.87 -4.48
C ALA A 81 1.83 -15.34 -3.02
N GLY A 82 0.97 -16.29 -2.66
CA GLY A 82 0.93 -16.88 -1.32
C GLY A 82 2.23 -17.60 -0.98
N ALA A 83 2.79 -18.38 -1.90
CA ALA A 83 4.07 -19.05 -1.69
C ALA A 83 5.23 -18.04 -1.54
N VAL A 84 5.30 -17.02 -2.40
CA VAL A 84 6.31 -15.95 -2.28
C VAL A 84 6.18 -15.24 -0.92
N LEU A 85 4.97 -14.84 -0.54
CA LEU A 85 4.73 -14.16 0.74
C LEU A 85 5.10 -15.07 1.91
N ARG A 86 4.70 -16.34 1.91
CA ARG A 86 5.01 -17.25 3.03
C ARG A 86 6.52 -17.44 3.22
N HIS A 87 7.32 -17.44 2.15
CA HIS A 87 8.78 -17.46 2.25
C HIS A 87 9.39 -16.14 2.77
N LEU A 88 8.75 -15.00 2.52
CA LEU A 88 9.27 -13.69 2.91
C LEU A 88 8.81 -13.23 4.29
N CYS A 89 7.59 -13.61 4.68
CA CYS A 89 6.92 -13.17 5.89
C CYS A 89 6.13 -14.34 6.53
N PRO A 90 6.84 -15.32 7.13
CA PRO A 90 6.24 -16.57 7.57
C PRO A 90 5.20 -16.41 8.69
N ARG A 91 5.23 -15.32 9.47
CA ARG A 91 4.29 -15.10 10.60
C ARG A 91 3.07 -14.26 10.23
N THR A 92 3.12 -13.61 9.07
CA THR A 92 2.05 -12.73 8.60
C THR A 92 0.79 -13.52 8.27
N ALA A 93 -0.37 -12.95 8.65
CA ALA A 93 -1.66 -13.48 8.23
C ALA A 93 -1.89 -13.16 6.75
N LEU A 94 -2.10 -14.18 5.93
CA LEU A 94 -2.39 -14.02 4.50
C LEU A 94 -3.89 -14.11 4.29
N VAL A 95 -4.50 -13.02 3.84
CA VAL A 95 -5.95 -12.89 3.69
C VAL A 95 -6.30 -12.82 2.21
N ARG A 96 -7.21 -13.69 1.76
CA ARG A 96 -7.78 -13.61 0.42
C ARG A 96 -8.74 -12.42 0.35
N GLY A 97 -8.43 -11.47 -0.52
CA GLY A 97 -9.21 -10.25 -0.75
C GLY A 97 -10.20 -10.38 -1.90
N PRO A 98 -11.12 -9.41 -2.06
CA PRO A 98 -12.11 -9.44 -3.12
C PRO A 98 -11.48 -9.34 -4.50
N LEU A 99 -12.24 -9.73 -5.53
CA LEU A 99 -11.83 -9.60 -6.93
C LEU A 99 -11.60 -8.13 -7.31
N ASN A 100 -10.49 -7.84 -7.97
CA ASN A 100 -10.25 -6.52 -8.56
C ASN A 100 -11.35 -6.15 -9.57
N GLN A 101 -11.93 -4.96 -9.40
CA GLN A 101 -13.18 -4.58 -10.06
C GLN A 101 -13.02 -4.21 -11.54
N ARG A 102 -11.83 -3.75 -11.98
CA ARG A 102 -11.59 -3.24 -13.34
C ARG A 102 -10.35 -3.88 -13.99
N ASN A 103 -10.43 -4.38 -15.24
CA ASN A 103 -9.24 -4.76 -16.03
C ASN A 103 -8.76 -3.63 -16.95
N LEU A 104 -8.24 -2.54 -16.38
CA LEU A 104 -7.83 -1.37 -17.18
C LEU A 104 -6.45 -1.51 -17.82
N VAL A 105 -5.66 -2.53 -17.46
CA VAL A 105 -4.33 -2.75 -18.04
C VAL A 105 -4.30 -4.08 -18.78
N PRO A 106 -3.85 -4.13 -20.05
CA PRO A 106 -3.66 -5.37 -20.78
C PRO A 106 -2.71 -6.33 -20.07
N TRP A 107 -3.02 -7.62 -20.18
CA TRP A 107 -2.33 -8.75 -19.54
C TRP A 107 -0.80 -8.70 -19.65
N ARG A 108 -0.31 -8.55 -20.89
CA ARG A 108 1.13 -8.48 -21.23
C ARG A 108 1.90 -7.38 -20.49
N MET A 109 1.22 -6.39 -19.93
CA MET A 109 1.83 -5.22 -19.28
C MET A 109 1.85 -5.27 -17.75
N SER A 110 1.04 -6.09 -17.07
CA SER A 110 0.90 -5.92 -15.60
C SER A 110 0.53 -7.14 -14.77
N PHE A 111 0.27 -8.31 -15.34
CA PHE A 111 -0.24 -9.41 -14.54
C PHE A 111 0.29 -10.71 -15.13
N ASN A 112 1.20 -11.38 -14.42
CA ASN A 112 1.80 -12.65 -14.86
C ASN A 112 2.64 -13.26 -13.73
N GLU A 113 2.16 -13.20 -12.49
CA GLU A 113 2.90 -13.56 -11.29
C GLU A 113 3.36 -15.00 -11.33
N HIS A 114 2.47 -15.90 -11.73
CA HIS A 114 2.81 -17.31 -11.89
C HIS A 114 3.89 -17.50 -12.97
N GLU A 115 3.83 -16.78 -14.10
CA GLU A 115 4.88 -16.85 -15.14
C GLU A 115 6.21 -16.22 -14.72
N LYS A 116 6.17 -15.10 -13.98
CA LYS A 116 7.36 -14.30 -13.63
C LYS A 116 8.02 -14.76 -12.33
N TYR A 117 7.21 -15.07 -11.31
CA TYR A 117 7.66 -15.42 -9.97
C TYR A 117 7.55 -16.90 -9.66
N GLY A 118 6.70 -17.66 -10.36
CA GLY A 118 6.67 -19.13 -10.26
C GLY A 118 8.06 -19.76 -10.48
N PRO A 119 8.84 -19.35 -11.50
CA PRO A 119 10.22 -19.81 -11.66
C PRO A 119 11.13 -19.46 -10.48
N LEU A 120 10.85 -18.37 -9.75
CA LEU A 120 11.66 -17.99 -8.60
C LEU A 120 11.48 -18.93 -7.41
N LEU A 121 10.33 -19.60 -7.33
CA LEU A 121 10.01 -20.57 -6.29
C LEU A 121 10.60 -21.96 -6.56
N GLN A 122 11.09 -22.23 -7.78
CA GLN A 122 11.74 -23.48 -8.10
C GLN A 122 13.00 -23.68 -7.24
N GLY A 123 13.05 -24.79 -6.50
CA GLY A 123 14.15 -25.11 -5.59
C GLY A 123 13.99 -24.56 -4.16
N LEU A 124 12.92 -23.82 -3.86
CA LEU A 124 12.55 -23.51 -2.48
C LEU A 124 11.73 -24.66 -1.87
N PRO A 125 11.77 -24.86 -0.54
CA PRO A 125 10.90 -25.85 0.12
C PRO A 125 9.42 -25.55 -0.12
N PRO A 126 8.56 -26.56 -0.27
CA PRO A 126 7.13 -26.33 -0.36
C PRO A 126 6.62 -25.69 0.94
N VAL A 127 5.69 -24.75 0.81
CA VAL A 127 5.10 -24.02 1.94
C VAL A 127 3.59 -24.09 1.89
N ASP A 128 2.97 -24.26 3.05
CA ASP A 128 1.53 -24.07 3.19
C ASP A 128 1.23 -22.57 3.30
N THR A 129 0.42 -22.08 2.38
CA THR A 129 0.06 -20.67 2.31
C THR A 129 -0.90 -20.25 3.41
N GLN A 130 -1.71 -21.17 3.96
CA GLN A 130 -2.65 -20.90 5.07
C GLN A 130 -3.50 -19.64 4.85
N TRP A 131 -4.16 -19.54 3.69
CA TRP A 131 -5.06 -18.44 3.38
C TRP A 131 -6.24 -18.39 4.35
N THR A 132 -6.50 -17.20 4.91
CA THR A 132 -7.72 -16.87 5.64
C THR A 132 -8.65 -16.02 4.78
N GLN A 133 -9.89 -15.83 5.25
CA GLN A 133 -10.89 -15.00 4.56
C GLN A 133 -10.99 -13.59 5.15
N LEU A 134 -11.51 -12.65 4.36
CA LEU A 134 -11.75 -11.27 4.81
C LEU A 134 -12.69 -11.20 6.02
N ARG A 135 -13.60 -12.17 6.17
CA ARG A 135 -14.48 -12.27 7.33
C ARG A 135 -13.70 -12.48 8.63
N GLU A 136 -12.67 -13.31 8.61
CA GLU A 136 -11.82 -13.54 9.79
C GLU A 136 -11.03 -12.27 10.16
N LEU A 137 -10.65 -11.47 9.16
CA LEU A 137 -10.06 -10.15 9.39
C LEU A 137 -11.06 -9.20 10.06
N ALA A 138 -12.32 -9.21 9.64
CA ALA A 138 -13.39 -8.45 10.26
C ALA A 138 -13.61 -8.87 11.73
N ASP A 139 -13.68 -10.17 12.01
CA ASP A 139 -13.84 -10.69 13.37
C ASP A 139 -12.64 -10.28 14.26
N ARG A 140 -11.42 -10.25 13.72
CA ARG A 140 -10.23 -9.71 14.42
C ARG A 140 -10.34 -8.21 14.70
N VAL A 141 -10.81 -7.42 13.74
CA VAL A 141 -11.07 -5.99 13.93
C VAL A 141 -12.12 -5.78 15.01
N LEU A 142 -13.14 -6.63 15.13
CA LEU A 142 -14.16 -6.53 16.16
C LEU A 142 -13.70 -7.03 17.54
N ASN A 143 -12.64 -7.83 17.61
CA ASN A 143 -12.15 -8.37 18.88
C ASN A 143 -11.85 -7.23 19.89
N PRO A 144 -12.46 -7.24 21.10
CA PRO A 144 -12.28 -6.19 22.10
C PRO A 144 -10.83 -5.98 22.54
N GLU A 145 -10.01 -7.02 22.46
CA GLU A 145 -8.61 -6.93 22.85
C GLU A 145 -7.74 -6.19 21.80
N VAL A 146 -8.24 -6.05 20.55
CA VAL A 146 -7.62 -5.19 19.53
C VAL A 146 -8.05 -3.75 19.78
N THR A 147 -7.13 -2.92 20.25
CA THR A 147 -7.39 -1.54 20.66
C THR A 147 -7.17 -0.52 19.55
N SER A 148 -6.39 -0.87 18.52
CA SER A 148 -6.01 0.03 17.44
C SER A 148 -5.87 -0.72 16.11
N VAL A 149 -6.21 -0.08 15.00
CA VAL A 149 -6.04 -0.62 13.64
C VAL A 149 -5.36 0.45 12.79
N LEU A 150 -4.32 0.11 12.03
CA LEU A 150 -3.77 1.00 11.01
C LEU A 150 -4.03 0.36 9.67
N LEU A 151 -4.51 1.14 8.73
CA LEU A 151 -4.71 0.67 7.39
C LEU A 151 -3.57 1.19 6.52
N ASP A 152 -2.90 0.27 5.80
CA ASP A 152 -1.89 0.64 4.81
C ASP A 152 -2.53 0.60 3.42
N MET A 153 -2.68 1.78 2.81
CA MET A 153 -3.32 1.94 1.49
C MET A 153 -2.30 2.15 0.37
N ASN A 154 -1.06 1.70 0.57
CA ASN A 154 0.05 1.79 -0.40
C ASN A 154 -0.06 0.75 -1.54
N GLY A 155 -1.22 0.12 -1.72
CA GLY A 155 -1.49 -0.82 -2.80
C GLY A 155 -2.99 -0.92 -3.12
N SER A 156 -3.58 -2.12 -3.07
CA SER A 156 -5.01 -2.29 -3.32
C SER A 156 -5.87 -1.76 -2.16
N ILE A 157 -6.60 -0.67 -2.41
CA ILE A 157 -7.63 -0.14 -1.50
C ILE A 157 -8.91 -1.01 -1.54
N GLY A 158 -8.96 -2.00 -2.43
CA GLY A 158 -10.16 -2.75 -2.80
C GLY A 158 -10.80 -3.58 -1.71
N TYR A 159 -10.01 -4.06 -0.77
CA TYR A 159 -10.53 -4.86 0.33
C TYR A 159 -11.35 -4.02 1.31
N LEU A 160 -11.15 -2.70 1.37
CA LEU A 160 -11.74 -1.86 2.42
C LEU A 160 -13.27 -1.83 2.36
N ASP A 161 -13.84 -1.65 1.16
CA ASP A 161 -15.29 -1.67 0.98
C ASP A 161 -15.88 -3.04 1.39
N SER A 162 -15.24 -4.14 1.00
CA SER A 162 -15.68 -5.48 1.38
C SER A 162 -15.49 -5.76 2.88
N LEU A 163 -14.44 -5.20 3.49
CA LEU A 163 -14.18 -5.31 4.93
C LEU A 163 -15.26 -4.57 5.72
N VAL A 164 -15.57 -3.34 5.34
CA VAL A 164 -16.63 -2.54 5.97
C VAL A 164 -17.99 -3.20 5.81
N LYS A 165 -18.31 -3.76 4.64
CA LYS A 165 -19.53 -4.57 4.45
C LYS A 165 -19.57 -5.79 5.37
N ALA A 166 -18.45 -6.48 5.55
CA ALA A 166 -18.38 -7.64 6.44
C ALA A 166 -18.51 -7.27 7.93
N LEU A 167 -18.05 -6.07 8.31
CA LEU A 167 -18.17 -5.51 9.65
C LEU A 167 -19.60 -5.06 9.98
N GLY A 168 -20.34 -4.58 8.98
CA GLY A 168 -21.66 -3.96 9.18
C GLY A 168 -21.56 -2.56 9.82
N PRO A 169 -22.69 -1.86 10.00
CA PRO A 169 -22.70 -0.46 10.46
C PRO A 169 -22.02 -0.24 11.81
N GLU A 170 -22.36 -1.03 12.84
CA GLU A 170 -21.74 -0.93 14.17
C GLU A 170 -20.24 -1.27 14.12
N GLY A 171 -19.86 -2.22 13.25
CA GLY A 171 -18.46 -2.59 13.06
C GLY A 171 -17.64 -1.54 12.32
N GLU A 172 -18.27 -0.75 11.44
CA GLU A 172 -17.64 0.41 10.80
C GLU A 172 -17.26 1.48 11.85
N GLU A 173 -18.15 1.76 12.80
CA GLU A 173 -17.85 2.68 13.91
C GLU A 173 -16.72 2.16 14.80
N VAL A 174 -16.69 0.85 15.05
CA VAL A 174 -15.58 0.18 15.77
C VAL A 174 -14.27 0.35 15.01
N LEU A 175 -14.26 0.12 13.69
CA LEU A 175 -13.09 0.28 12.84
C LEU A 175 -12.58 1.73 12.88
N GLY A 176 -13.45 2.71 12.64
CA GLY A 176 -13.09 4.13 12.64
C GLY A 176 -12.50 4.59 13.98
N ARG A 177 -13.11 4.18 15.10
CA ARG A 177 -12.57 4.45 16.44
C ARG A 177 -11.20 3.80 16.67
N LYS A 178 -11.01 2.55 16.25
CA LYS A 178 -9.71 1.85 16.36
C LYS A 178 -8.64 2.46 15.44
N MET A 179 -9.04 2.99 14.29
CA MET A 179 -8.17 3.76 13.40
C MET A 179 -7.72 5.06 14.05
N LYS A 180 -8.65 5.83 14.62
CA LYS A 180 -8.32 7.04 15.38
C LYS A 180 -7.39 6.73 16.55
N ALA A 181 -7.67 5.66 17.30
CA ALA A 181 -6.88 5.24 18.44
C ALA A 181 -5.45 4.79 18.09
N ALA A 182 -5.17 4.44 16.83
CA ALA A 182 -3.82 4.11 16.38
C ALA A 182 -2.87 5.32 16.43
N GLY A 183 -3.42 6.55 16.42
CA GLY A 183 -2.63 7.78 16.47
C GLY A 183 -1.72 7.98 15.27
N LEU A 184 -2.00 7.30 14.16
CA LEU A 184 -1.22 7.32 12.92
C LEU A 184 -2.14 7.57 11.73
N PRO A 185 -1.62 8.23 10.68
CA PRO A 185 -2.40 8.50 9.50
C PRO A 185 -2.61 7.24 8.69
N VAL A 186 -3.73 7.17 7.97
CA VAL A 186 -3.83 6.26 6.84
C VAL A 186 -2.98 6.84 5.72
N VAL A 187 -1.93 6.11 5.35
CA VAL A 187 -1.02 6.52 4.28
C VAL A 187 -1.53 5.99 2.94
N LEU A 188 -1.64 6.89 1.96
CA LEU A 188 -2.09 6.57 0.61
C LEU A 188 -0.99 6.93 -0.39
N MET A 189 -0.43 5.92 -1.05
CA MET A 189 0.34 6.11 -2.28
C MET A 189 -0.65 6.35 -3.44
N ALA A 190 -1.18 7.57 -3.54
CA ALA A 190 -2.19 7.95 -4.51
C ALA A 190 -2.23 9.46 -4.78
N GLY A 191 -3.00 9.82 -5.81
CA GLY A 191 -3.25 11.19 -6.22
C GLY A 191 -2.15 11.85 -7.04
N VAL A 192 -2.48 13.03 -7.56
CA VAL A 192 -1.62 13.88 -8.37
C VAL A 192 -1.63 15.31 -7.83
N GLN A 193 -0.55 16.05 -8.05
CA GLN A 193 -0.51 17.48 -7.72
C GLN A 193 -1.22 18.30 -8.80
N ALA A 194 -2.10 19.22 -8.39
CA ALA A 194 -2.89 20.06 -9.30
C ALA A 194 -2.02 20.94 -10.20
N GLU A 195 -0.84 21.34 -9.71
CA GLU A 195 0.10 22.22 -10.38
C GLU A 195 0.93 21.52 -11.47
N LEU A 196 0.86 20.19 -11.54
CA LEU A 196 1.69 19.39 -12.43
C LEU A 196 0.84 18.62 -13.44
N ALA A 197 1.41 18.37 -14.62
CA ALA A 197 0.84 17.41 -15.54
C ALA A 197 0.78 16.02 -14.87
N PRO A 198 -0.35 15.30 -14.93
CA PRO A 198 -0.44 13.97 -14.37
C PRO A 198 0.60 13.03 -14.99
N GLN A 199 1.42 12.40 -14.14
CA GLN A 199 2.48 11.47 -14.54
C GLN A 199 2.04 10.01 -14.40
N THR A 200 0.78 9.73 -14.68
CA THR A 200 0.26 8.37 -14.65
C THR A 200 0.48 7.66 -15.99
N LEU A 201 0.47 6.32 -15.97
CA LEU A 201 0.53 5.55 -17.21
C LEU A 201 -0.73 5.84 -18.06
N PRO A 202 -0.58 6.25 -19.33
CA PRO A 202 -1.72 6.45 -20.22
C PRO A 202 -2.34 5.08 -20.52
N LEU A 203 -3.55 4.84 -20.04
CA LEU A 203 -4.28 3.60 -20.23
C LEU A 203 -5.64 3.90 -20.87
N PRO A 204 -6.11 3.08 -21.84
CA PRO A 204 -7.45 3.24 -22.39
C PRO A 204 -8.52 3.20 -21.29
N GLY A 205 -9.46 4.15 -21.31
CA GLY A 205 -10.56 4.23 -20.34
C GLY A 205 -10.17 4.69 -18.93
N ARG A 206 -8.92 5.10 -18.72
CA ARG A 206 -8.44 5.67 -17.44
C ARG A 206 -8.44 7.19 -17.48
N ASP A 207 -8.96 7.81 -16.43
CA ASP A 207 -8.68 9.22 -16.15
C ASP A 207 -7.18 9.39 -15.83
N PRO A 208 -6.45 10.30 -16.51
CA PRO A 208 -5.01 10.48 -16.30
C PRO A 208 -4.65 10.93 -14.88
N ARG A 209 -5.60 11.42 -14.08
CA ARG A 209 -5.38 11.83 -12.68
C ARG A 209 -5.52 10.68 -11.70
N ALA A 210 -6.20 9.59 -12.06
CA ALA A 210 -6.40 8.45 -11.17
C ALA A 210 -5.14 7.59 -11.13
N THR A 211 -4.54 7.34 -9.96
CA THR A 211 -3.36 6.45 -9.81
C THR A 211 -3.76 4.97 -9.85
N ALA A 212 -2.79 4.07 -10.02
CA ALA A 212 -3.09 2.64 -10.08
C ALA A 212 -3.76 2.14 -8.77
N ASN A 213 -3.27 2.57 -7.61
CA ASN A 213 -3.81 2.14 -6.31
C ASN A 213 -5.28 2.56 -6.09
N ALA A 214 -5.71 3.68 -6.69
CA ALA A 214 -7.08 4.18 -6.57
C ALA A 214 -8.03 3.67 -7.67
N ILE A 215 -7.55 3.56 -8.92
CA ILE A 215 -8.43 3.36 -10.09
C ILE A 215 -9.15 2.01 -10.12
N TYR A 216 -8.55 0.97 -9.54
CA TYR A 216 -9.15 -0.36 -9.49
C TYR A 216 -10.28 -0.48 -8.48
N HIS A 217 -10.37 0.47 -7.55
CA HIS A 217 -11.19 0.36 -6.35
C HIS A 217 -11.83 1.69 -5.93
N PRO A 218 -12.59 2.35 -6.81
CA PRO A 218 -13.24 3.62 -6.49
C PRO A 218 -14.14 3.52 -5.24
N ASP A 219 -14.83 2.39 -5.04
CA ASP A 219 -15.66 2.19 -3.85
C ASP A 219 -14.83 2.13 -2.57
N GLY A 220 -13.67 1.46 -2.60
CA GLY A 220 -12.74 1.44 -1.47
C GLY A 220 -12.22 2.84 -1.13
N VAL A 221 -11.92 3.66 -2.14
CA VAL A 221 -11.53 5.06 -1.91
C VAL A 221 -12.67 5.87 -1.29
N ARG A 222 -13.90 5.69 -1.76
CA ARG A 222 -15.08 6.37 -1.18
C ARG A 222 -15.26 6.01 0.29
N VAL A 223 -15.15 4.73 0.63
CA VAL A 223 -15.24 4.24 2.02
C VAL A 223 -14.12 4.81 2.87
N LEU A 224 -12.88 4.84 2.37
CA LEU A 224 -11.74 5.42 3.07
C LEU A 224 -11.96 6.90 3.41
N LEU A 225 -12.37 7.70 2.40
CA LEU A 225 -12.61 9.13 2.59
C LEU A 225 -13.78 9.39 3.55
N ARG A 226 -14.82 8.56 3.52
CA ARG A 226 -15.93 8.62 4.48
C ARG A 226 -15.44 8.35 5.90
N LEU A 227 -14.78 7.20 6.11
CA LEU A 227 -14.24 6.81 7.42
C LEU A 227 -13.32 7.88 8.00
N ALA A 228 -12.43 8.44 7.18
CA ALA A 228 -11.52 9.49 7.60
C ALA A 228 -12.26 10.76 8.05
N LYS A 229 -13.31 11.15 7.32
CA LYS A 229 -14.10 12.34 7.64
C LYS A 229 -14.97 12.16 8.88
N GLU A 230 -15.68 11.04 8.97
CA GLU A 230 -16.65 10.78 10.05
C GLU A 230 -15.97 10.45 11.38
N HIS A 231 -14.77 9.87 11.33
CA HIS A 231 -14.04 9.47 12.54
C HIS A 231 -12.77 10.28 12.80
N ASP A 232 -12.52 11.34 12.04
CA ASP A 232 -11.36 12.23 12.23
C ASP A 232 -10.04 11.43 12.23
N VAL A 233 -9.91 10.57 11.21
CA VAL A 233 -8.69 9.79 10.97
C VAL A 233 -7.82 10.56 9.98
N PRO A 234 -6.56 10.90 10.33
CA PRO A 234 -5.72 11.69 9.45
C PRO A 234 -5.36 10.90 8.20
N LEU A 235 -5.38 11.59 7.05
CA LEU A 235 -4.91 11.06 5.77
C LEU A 235 -3.55 11.66 5.44
N LEU A 236 -2.61 10.81 5.05
CA LEU A 236 -1.29 11.22 4.57
C LEU A 236 -1.11 10.77 3.12
N PHE A 237 -1.03 11.74 2.21
CA PHE A 237 -0.83 11.47 0.79
C PHE A 237 0.65 11.38 0.43
N VAL A 238 0.98 10.38 -0.38
CA VAL A 238 2.28 10.25 -1.03
C VAL A 238 2.03 10.15 -2.53
N THR A 239 2.06 11.29 -3.20
CA THR A 239 1.70 11.36 -4.62
C THR A 239 2.73 10.67 -5.51
N ASN A 240 2.29 10.26 -6.71
CA ASN A 240 3.22 9.79 -7.74
C ASN A 240 4.33 10.81 -8.03
N ASN A 241 4.01 12.11 -8.00
CA ASN A 241 4.96 13.19 -8.22
C ASN A 241 6.04 13.22 -7.13
N ALA A 242 5.64 13.06 -5.86
CA ALA A 242 6.57 12.97 -4.74
C ALA A 242 7.49 11.74 -4.89
N CYS A 243 6.94 10.54 -5.11
CA CYS A 243 7.74 9.32 -5.24
C CYS A 243 8.79 9.41 -6.36
N ASN A 244 8.41 9.91 -7.54
CA ASN A 244 9.34 10.06 -8.67
C ASN A 244 10.50 11.02 -8.39
N ARG A 245 10.29 12.02 -7.53
CA ARG A 245 11.32 12.96 -7.10
C ARG A 245 12.20 12.37 -5.99
N LEU A 246 11.59 11.68 -5.03
CA LEU A 246 12.25 11.29 -3.78
C LEU A 246 13.15 10.07 -3.90
N LEU A 247 12.78 9.10 -4.75
CA LEU A 247 13.54 7.86 -4.85
C LEU A 247 13.42 7.25 -6.25
N ARG A 248 14.50 7.36 -7.04
CA ARG A 248 14.58 6.83 -8.41
C ARG A 248 15.94 6.20 -8.67
N PHE A 249 15.91 5.05 -9.31
CA PHE A 249 17.08 4.26 -9.69
C PHE A 249 17.14 4.06 -11.21
N GLY A 250 18.35 3.83 -11.70
CA GLY A 250 18.67 3.54 -13.10
C GLY A 250 18.23 2.15 -13.54
N ASP A 251 18.40 1.14 -12.68
CA ASP A 251 18.10 -0.25 -13.00
C ASP A 251 17.86 -1.11 -11.74
N ALA A 252 17.60 -2.40 -11.93
CA ALA A 252 17.45 -3.36 -10.84
C ALA A 252 18.69 -3.51 -9.95
N GLY A 253 19.89 -3.36 -10.51
CA GLY A 253 21.15 -3.42 -9.78
C GLY A 253 21.27 -2.30 -8.76
N GLU A 254 20.98 -1.07 -9.20
CA GLU A 254 20.94 0.11 -8.34
C GLU A 254 19.85 0.01 -7.28
N VAL A 255 18.64 -0.45 -7.63
CA VAL A 255 17.55 -0.68 -6.65
C VAL A 255 18.04 -1.59 -5.54
N ALA A 256 18.60 -2.73 -5.90
CA ALA A 256 19.00 -3.73 -4.93
C ALA A 256 20.20 -3.29 -4.08
N ALA A 257 21.17 -2.59 -4.66
CA ALA A 257 22.27 -1.99 -3.91
C ALA A 257 21.77 -0.90 -2.95
N GLY A 258 20.88 -0.02 -3.42
CA GLY A 258 20.29 1.06 -2.63
C GLY A 258 19.52 0.53 -1.43
N LEU A 259 18.58 -0.39 -1.68
CA LEU A 259 17.70 -0.99 -0.67
C LEU A 259 18.39 -2.08 0.18
N GLY A 260 19.64 -2.46 -0.14
CA GLY A 260 20.39 -3.49 0.59
C GLY A 260 19.84 -4.90 0.44
N LEU A 261 19.31 -5.24 -0.74
CA LEU A 261 18.76 -6.57 -1.00
C LEU A 261 19.91 -7.58 -1.09
N VAL A 262 19.85 -8.61 -0.24
CA VAL A 262 20.88 -9.64 -0.14
C VAL A 262 21.04 -10.40 -1.46
N ALA A 263 22.28 -10.56 -1.92
CA ALA A 263 22.60 -11.30 -3.13
C ALA A 263 22.07 -12.74 -3.06
N GLY A 264 21.38 -13.19 -4.12
CA GLY A 264 20.72 -14.50 -4.17
C GLY A 264 19.43 -14.62 -3.35
N GLY A 265 19.09 -13.65 -2.50
CA GLY A 265 17.87 -13.64 -1.70
C GLY A 265 16.61 -13.47 -2.55
N LEU A 266 15.47 -13.96 -2.05
CA LEU A 266 14.19 -13.92 -2.79
C LEU A 266 13.74 -12.48 -3.11
N LEU A 267 13.88 -11.51 -2.19
CA LEU A 267 13.59 -10.10 -2.46
C LEU A 267 14.44 -9.53 -3.59
N ARG A 268 15.73 -9.88 -3.66
CA ARG A 268 16.63 -9.48 -4.74
C ARG A 268 16.15 -10.03 -6.07
N ARG A 269 15.83 -11.33 -6.13
CA ARG A 269 15.35 -12.01 -7.34
C ARG A 269 14.02 -11.43 -7.84
N ILE A 270 13.11 -11.09 -6.93
CA ILE A 270 11.86 -10.39 -7.26
C ILE A 270 12.16 -9.01 -7.84
N SER A 271 13.05 -8.25 -7.20
CA SER A 271 13.48 -6.93 -7.66
C SER A 271 14.10 -6.99 -9.05
N ASP A 272 15.00 -7.94 -9.31
CA ASP A 272 15.62 -8.15 -10.62
C ASP A 272 14.59 -8.52 -11.69
N THR A 273 13.62 -9.35 -11.35
CA THR A 273 12.54 -9.75 -12.27
C THR A 273 11.67 -8.56 -12.69
N TRP A 274 11.38 -7.65 -11.75
CA TRP A 274 10.52 -6.49 -12.01
C TRP A 274 11.31 -5.33 -12.63
N PHE A 275 12.31 -4.82 -11.92
CA PHE A 275 13.08 -3.65 -12.37
C PHE A 275 14.06 -3.97 -13.50
N GLY A 276 14.26 -5.25 -13.85
CA GLY A 276 15.00 -5.68 -15.03
C GLY A 276 14.20 -5.60 -16.33
N LEU A 277 12.90 -5.25 -16.28
CA LEU A 277 12.10 -5.07 -17.49
C LEU A 277 12.61 -3.87 -18.32
N PRO A 278 12.85 -4.03 -19.64
CA PRO A 278 13.50 -2.99 -20.45
C PRO A 278 12.80 -1.62 -20.42
N HIS A 279 11.47 -1.60 -20.32
CA HIS A 279 10.69 -0.36 -20.29
C HIS A 279 10.77 0.41 -18.96
N LEU A 280 11.35 -0.19 -17.91
CA LEU A 280 11.60 0.45 -16.61
C LEU A 280 13.03 0.98 -16.47
N GLN A 281 13.90 0.74 -17.46
CA GLN A 281 15.26 1.26 -17.46
C GLN A 281 15.26 2.79 -17.33
N GLY A 282 16.05 3.30 -16.39
CA GLY A 282 16.15 4.71 -16.02
C GLY A 282 14.94 5.25 -15.25
N LYS A 283 13.94 4.43 -14.91
CA LYS A 283 12.64 4.84 -14.34
C LYS A 283 12.21 3.96 -13.16
N CYS A 284 13.16 3.32 -12.49
CA CYS A 284 12.86 2.40 -11.40
C CYS A 284 12.54 3.17 -10.12
N VAL A 285 11.27 3.17 -9.70
CA VAL A 285 10.81 3.87 -8.50
C VAL A 285 10.05 2.88 -7.61
N PRO A 286 10.50 2.62 -6.36
CA PRO A 286 9.77 1.77 -5.42
C PRO A 286 8.71 2.59 -4.67
N PHE A 287 7.66 3.01 -5.39
CA PHE A 287 6.64 3.94 -4.88
C PHE A 287 6.08 3.58 -3.49
N ASP A 288 5.71 2.32 -3.31
CA ASP A 288 5.04 1.88 -2.09
C ASP A 288 6.01 1.88 -0.90
N TRP A 289 7.31 1.70 -1.14
CA TRP A 289 8.35 1.82 -0.11
C TRP A 289 8.48 3.26 0.41
N VAL A 290 8.37 4.26 -0.47
CA VAL A 290 8.40 5.68 -0.08
C VAL A 290 7.22 5.97 0.86
N ALA A 291 6.04 5.47 0.52
CA ALA A 291 4.85 5.68 1.34
C ALA A 291 4.88 4.90 2.66
N PHE A 292 5.36 3.65 2.65
CA PHE A 292 5.58 2.90 3.89
C PHE A 292 6.60 3.58 4.80
N THR A 293 7.68 4.14 4.24
CA THR A 293 8.66 4.90 5.02
C THR A 293 8.03 6.16 5.63
N ALA A 294 7.22 6.89 4.86
CA ALA A 294 6.50 8.05 5.38
C ALA A 294 5.64 7.70 6.61
N MET A 295 4.94 6.56 6.56
CA MET A 295 4.15 6.04 7.68
C MET A 295 5.01 5.79 8.93
N LEU A 296 6.19 5.19 8.77
CA LEU A 296 7.09 4.88 9.87
C LEU A 296 7.66 6.15 10.50
N LEU A 297 8.04 7.14 9.68
CA LEU A 297 8.62 8.40 10.16
C LEU A 297 7.58 9.38 10.72
N TYR A 298 6.31 9.27 10.33
CA TYR A 298 5.25 10.20 10.72
C TYR A 298 5.15 10.37 12.24
N GLY A 299 5.27 11.62 12.69
CA GLY A 299 5.22 12.02 14.10
C GLY A 299 6.41 11.56 14.96
N ARG A 300 7.29 10.69 14.44
CA ARG A 300 8.42 10.10 15.17
C ARG A 300 9.73 10.79 14.85
N GLU A 301 9.96 11.09 13.57
CA GLU A 301 11.19 11.71 13.07
C GLU A 301 10.87 12.94 12.21
N PRO A 302 10.37 14.06 12.79
CA PRO A 302 9.94 15.23 12.03
C PRO A 302 11.06 15.91 11.23
N SER A 303 12.33 15.73 11.64
CA SER A 303 13.49 16.23 10.88
C SER A 303 13.78 15.43 9.61
N ALA A 304 13.34 14.17 9.55
CA ALA A 304 13.58 13.28 8.42
C ALA A 304 12.45 13.33 7.37
N MET A 305 11.37 14.08 7.63
CA MET A 305 10.24 14.17 6.71
C MET A 305 9.58 15.55 6.76
N LYS A 306 9.40 16.16 5.59
CA LYS A 306 8.67 17.42 5.44
C LYS A 306 7.26 17.16 4.90
N LEU A 307 6.27 17.59 5.67
CA LEU A 307 4.86 17.55 5.29
C LEU A 307 4.36 18.93 4.85
N VAL A 308 3.37 18.94 3.96
CA VAL A 308 2.63 20.13 3.56
C VAL A 308 1.13 19.87 3.67
N ARG A 309 0.36 20.94 3.94
CA ARG A 309 -1.11 20.90 3.96
C ARG A 309 -1.62 21.30 2.59
N GLN A 310 -2.49 20.48 2.01
CA GLN A 310 -3.04 20.69 0.68
C GLN A 310 -4.56 20.50 0.71
N GLU A 311 -5.27 21.17 -0.19
CA GLU A 311 -6.66 20.85 -0.46
C GLU A 311 -6.72 19.54 -1.23
N LEU A 312 -7.53 18.59 -0.75
CA LEU A 312 -7.88 17.39 -1.51
C LEU A 312 -9.16 17.64 -2.28
N TRP A 313 -9.07 17.50 -3.59
CA TRP A 313 -10.17 17.54 -4.54
C TRP A 313 -10.41 16.14 -5.10
N VAL A 314 -11.66 15.70 -5.09
CA VAL A 314 -12.06 14.33 -5.44
C VAL A 314 -12.99 14.36 -6.64
N GLY A 315 -12.82 13.45 -7.60
CA GLY A 315 -13.71 13.38 -8.77
C GLY A 315 -15.18 13.17 -8.37
N ALA A 316 -16.06 14.04 -8.87
CA ALA A 316 -17.48 14.01 -8.53
C ALA A 316 -18.15 12.68 -8.95
N ASN A 317 -17.72 12.14 -10.08
CA ASN A 317 -18.28 10.91 -10.67
C ASN A 317 -17.34 9.68 -10.55
N ASP A 318 -16.06 9.88 -10.22
CA ASP A 318 -15.10 8.79 -9.98
C ASP A 318 -14.17 9.16 -8.81
N SER A 319 -14.39 8.51 -7.67
CA SER A 319 -13.63 8.72 -6.43
C SER A 319 -12.17 8.27 -6.54
N SER A 320 -11.76 7.60 -7.62
CA SER A 320 -10.35 7.29 -7.86
C SER A 320 -9.53 8.49 -8.35
N VAL A 321 -10.19 9.56 -8.81
CA VAL A 321 -9.54 10.83 -9.15
C VAL A 321 -9.31 11.62 -7.87
N LEU A 322 -8.04 11.69 -7.45
CA LEU A 322 -7.60 12.39 -6.24
C LEU A 322 -6.57 13.44 -6.64
N VAL A 323 -6.89 14.71 -6.43
CA VAL A 323 -6.06 15.86 -6.85
C VAL A 323 -5.73 16.71 -5.62
N LEU A 324 -4.45 16.95 -5.40
CA LEU A 324 -3.95 17.73 -4.27
C LEU A 324 -3.53 19.11 -4.74
N ARG A 325 -4.11 20.15 -4.16
CA ARG A 325 -3.89 21.55 -4.52
C ARG A 325 -3.15 22.29 -3.40
N ASP A 326 -2.00 22.86 -3.73
CA ASP A 326 -1.28 23.79 -2.86
C ASP A 326 -1.76 25.22 -3.14
N THR A 327 -2.60 25.77 -2.27
CA THR A 327 -3.19 27.10 -2.44
C THR A 327 -2.18 28.26 -2.33
N SER A 328 -0.94 27.99 -1.90
CA SER A 328 0.15 28.97 -1.93
C SER A 328 0.74 29.15 -3.32
N GLN A 329 0.53 28.19 -4.23
CA GLN A 329 0.98 28.27 -5.62
C GLN A 329 -0.04 29.02 -6.48
N PRO A 330 0.38 29.76 -7.52
CA PRO A 330 -0.53 30.47 -8.41
C PRO A 330 -1.59 29.57 -9.06
N GLN A 331 -2.76 30.14 -9.37
CA GLN A 331 -3.73 29.52 -10.25
C GLN A 331 -3.20 29.55 -11.70
N GLY A 332 -3.49 28.50 -12.49
CA GLY A 332 -3.14 28.45 -13.91
C GLY A 332 -3.93 27.38 -14.66
N ASP A 333 -3.73 27.30 -15.98
CA ASP A 333 -4.50 26.40 -16.87
C ASP A 333 -4.38 24.93 -16.47
N ILE A 334 -3.19 24.49 -16.06
CA ILE A 334 -2.95 23.12 -15.58
C ILE A 334 -3.77 22.84 -14.31
N VAL A 335 -3.80 23.79 -13.37
CA VAL A 335 -4.58 23.67 -12.13
C VAL A 335 -6.06 23.59 -12.47
N ALA A 336 -6.57 24.52 -13.29
CA ALA A 336 -7.98 24.53 -13.70
C ALA A 336 -8.40 23.21 -14.35
N LYS A 337 -7.58 22.70 -15.28
CA LYS A 337 -7.81 21.42 -15.95
C LYS A 337 -7.78 20.23 -14.99
N ASN A 338 -6.84 20.22 -14.04
CA ASN A 338 -6.74 19.13 -13.08
C ASN A 338 -7.91 19.14 -12.08
N LEU A 339 -8.43 20.31 -11.70
CA LEU A 339 -9.59 20.45 -10.81
C LEU A 339 -10.94 20.29 -11.51
N GLU A 340 -10.98 20.28 -12.84
CA GLU A 340 -12.23 20.12 -13.60
C GLU A 340 -12.97 18.82 -13.23
N GLY A 341 -14.26 18.94 -12.90
CA GLY A 341 -15.10 17.81 -12.52
C GLY A 341 -14.77 17.20 -11.15
N THR A 342 -14.08 17.94 -10.28
CA THR A 342 -13.77 17.53 -8.90
C THR A 342 -14.49 18.41 -7.87
N GLU A 343 -14.67 17.89 -6.67
CA GLU A 343 -15.26 18.58 -5.51
C GLU A 343 -14.25 18.63 -4.36
N LEU A 344 -14.23 19.74 -3.62
CA LEU A 344 -13.37 19.88 -2.46
C LEU A 344 -13.83 18.94 -1.34
N TYR A 345 -12.95 18.02 -0.96
CA TYR A 345 -13.17 17.14 0.19
C TYR A 345 -12.79 17.82 1.50
N GLY A 346 -11.63 18.48 1.54
CA GLY A 346 -11.08 19.12 2.73
C GLY A 346 -9.57 19.33 2.66
N ILE A 347 -8.96 19.67 3.80
CA ILE A 347 -7.50 19.84 3.92
C ILE A 347 -6.87 18.53 4.41
N VAL A 348 -5.85 18.06 3.73
CA VAL A 348 -5.09 16.85 4.08
C VAL A 348 -3.59 17.13 4.16
N GLU A 349 -2.84 16.21 4.74
CA GLU A 349 -1.39 16.25 4.73
C GLU A 349 -0.83 15.47 3.55
N SER A 350 0.29 15.94 3.01
CA SER A 350 0.98 15.34 1.88
C SER A 350 2.48 15.40 2.08
N VAL A 351 3.17 14.32 1.72
CA VAL A 351 4.63 14.25 1.80
C VAL A 351 5.24 15.15 0.73
N TYR A 352 6.00 16.14 1.18
CA TYR A 352 6.84 16.95 0.30
C TYR A 352 8.24 16.36 0.21
N ASP A 353 8.87 16.04 1.32
CA ASP A 353 10.25 15.51 1.31
C ASP A 353 10.46 14.44 2.36
N ILE A 354 11.39 13.52 2.08
CA ILE A 354 11.86 12.51 3.03
C ILE A 354 13.37 12.39 2.89
N ASP A 355 14.08 12.39 4.00
CA ASP A 355 15.52 12.14 4.03
C ASP A 355 15.85 10.80 3.36
N HIS A 356 16.62 10.88 2.27
CA HIS A 356 16.96 9.73 1.45
C HIS A 356 17.79 8.69 2.22
N ALA A 357 18.70 9.13 3.10
CA ALA A 357 19.50 8.21 3.90
C ALA A 357 18.64 7.45 4.92
N ALA A 358 17.66 8.12 5.54
CA ALA A 358 16.69 7.48 6.42
C ALA A 358 15.84 6.44 5.68
N MET A 359 15.34 6.77 4.47
CA MET A 359 14.60 5.82 3.63
C MET A 359 15.41 4.56 3.30
N LEU A 360 16.67 4.73 2.90
CA LEU A 360 17.53 3.59 2.56
C LEU A 360 17.96 2.81 3.80
N ALA A 361 18.17 3.46 4.94
CA ALA A 361 18.53 2.78 6.19
C ALA A 361 17.40 1.86 6.68
N LEU A 362 16.15 2.33 6.63
CA LEU A 362 14.97 1.50 6.94
C LEU A 362 14.85 0.30 5.99
N ALA A 363 15.13 0.50 4.69
CA ALA A 363 15.06 -0.57 3.70
C ALA A 363 16.09 -1.66 3.97
N ARG A 364 17.34 -1.24 4.23
CA ARG A 364 18.46 -2.13 4.54
C ARG A 364 18.20 -2.90 5.82
N HIS A 365 17.65 -2.25 6.85
CA HIS A 365 17.25 -2.91 8.09
C HIS A 365 16.20 -4.00 7.84
N ALA A 366 15.15 -3.68 7.08
CA ALA A 366 14.12 -4.65 6.72
C ALA A 366 14.68 -5.82 5.91
N ALA A 367 15.49 -5.54 4.88
CA ALA A 367 16.09 -6.55 4.01
C ALA A 367 17.03 -7.49 4.77
N ALA A 368 17.88 -6.96 5.65
CA ALA A 368 18.81 -7.76 6.44
C ALA A 368 18.06 -8.70 7.42
N ASN A 369 17.02 -8.20 8.10
CA ASN A 369 16.26 -8.99 9.07
C ASN A 369 15.31 -10.00 8.40
N ALA A 370 14.83 -9.71 7.19
CA ALA A 370 14.06 -10.68 6.40
C ALA A 370 14.93 -11.87 5.97
N ALA A 371 16.20 -11.64 5.61
CA ALA A 371 17.11 -12.70 5.18
C ALA A 371 17.63 -13.59 6.33
N ALA A 372 17.66 -13.08 7.56
CA ALA A 372 18.33 -13.72 8.68
C ALA A 372 17.62 -14.97 9.26
N ASN A 373 16.39 -15.29 8.86
CA ASN A 373 15.66 -16.49 9.32
C ASN A 373 14.64 -16.95 8.26
N PRO A 374 15.00 -17.89 7.35
CA PRO A 374 14.12 -18.43 6.31
C PRO A 374 13.04 -19.40 6.82
#